data_AF-A0A958KRS2-F1
#
_entry.id   AF-A0A958KRS2-F1
#
_cell.length_a   1.000
_cell.length_b   1.000
_cell.length_c   1.000
_cell.angle_alpha   90.00
_cell.angle_beta   90.00
_cell.angle_gamma   90.00
#
_symmetry.space_group_name_H-M   'P 1'
#
loop_
_entity.id
_entity.type
_entity.pdbx_description
1 polymer ?
#
loop_
_entity_poly.entity_id
_entity_poly.type
_entity_poly.pdbx_seq_one_letter_code
_entity_poly.pdbx_strand_id
1 'polypeptide(L)'
;PDLYINYRLWNLQDTRGTSMKNIDMLKKIEDHFGVNTPRNIEVTHKKSIPIKNRLYLHYDTEFIWPALHLPVLGTKGFCYGLKSHIGILVDGTVVPCCLDKEGNIPLGNINESSIDEILNSDRSLAIIKGFQQRKLVENLCQRCQYIERFN
;
A
#
# COMPACT_ATOMS: atom_id res chain seq x y z
N PRO A 1 -10.58 -22.45 11.17
CA PRO A 1 -11.68 -21.45 11.12
C PRO A 1 -12.58 -21.77 9.92
N ASP A 2 -13.87 -21.47 10.03
CA ASP A 2 -14.80 -21.61 8.90
C ASP A 2 -14.67 -20.43 7.92
N LEU A 3 -14.22 -19.27 8.39
CA LEU A 3 -13.80 -18.14 7.55
C LEU A 3 -12.33 -18.27 7.11
N TYR A 4 -12.03 -17.80 5.91
CA TYR A 4 -10.64 -17.60 5.48
C TYR A 4 -10.02 -16.43 6.25
N ILE A 5 -8.96 -16.71 7.00
CA ILE A 5 -8.20 -15.71 7.76
C ILE A 5 -6.78 -15.69 7.23
N ASN A 6 -6.25 -14.49 7.01
CA ASN A 6 -4.90 -14.29 6.51
C ASN A 6 -4.15 -13.32 7.42
N TYR A 7 -3.13 -13.81 8.12
CA TYR A 7 -2.18 -12.96 8.82
C TYR A 7 -1.13 -12.47 7.83
N ARG A 8 -1.05 -11.15 7.64
CA ARG A 8 -0.08 -10.55 6.72
C ARG A 8 1.10 -10.00 7.51
N LEU A 9 2.29 -10.53 7.27
CA LEU A 9 3.54 -10.01 7.82
C LEU A 9 4.36 -9.36 6.70
N TRP A 10 4.63 -8.07 6.86
CA TRP A 10 5.39 -7.25 5.90
C TRP A 10 6.78 -7.06 6.47
N ASN A 11 7.55 -8.14 6.52
CA ASN A 11 8.78 -8.21 7.32
C ASN A 11 10.01 -8.62 6.51
N LEU A 12 9.87 -8.76 5.19
CA LEU A 12 10.97 -9.05 4.28
C LEU A 12 11.58 -7.74 3.77
N GLN A 13 12.92 -7.63 3.82
CA GLN A 13 13.63 -6.49 3.22
C GLN A 13 13.64 -6.53 1.69
N ASP A 14 13.69 -7.73 1.11
CA ASP A 14 13.64 -7.96 -0.32
C ASP A 14 12.73 -9.15 -0.66
N THR A 15 12.43 -9.33 -1.94
CA THR A 15 11.55 -10.40 -2.40
C THR A 15 12.15 -11.80 -2.25
N ARG A 16 13.46 -11.89 -1.98
CA ARG A 16 14.20 -13.14 -1.77
C ARG A 16 14.19 -13.59 -0.30
N GLY A 17 13.71 -12.73 0.61
CA GLY A 17 13.62 -13.03 2.03
C GLY A 17 15.00 -13.18 2.69
N THR A 18 16.01 -12.46 2.20
CA THR A 18 17.42 -12.57 2.65
C THR A 18 17.65 -12.11 4.09
N SER A 19 16.74 -11.31 4.64
CA SER A 19 16.78 -10.82 6.02
C SER A 19 15.35 -10.64 6.52
N MET A 20 14.98 -11.36 7.59
CA MET A 20 13.69 -11.21 8.24
C MET A 20 13.83 -10.37 9.50
N LYS A 21 13.13 -9.23 9.52
CA LYS A 21 12.83 -8.55 10.77
C LYS A 21 11.68 -9.30 11.46
N ASN A 22 11.62 -9.26 12.79
CA ASN A 22 10.52 -9.82 13.60
C ASN A 22 10.40 -11.36 13.64
N ILE A 23 11.53 -12.09 13.75
CA ILE A 23 11.56 -13.54 14.05
C ILE A 23 10.68 -13.87 15.26
N ASP A 24 10.61 -12.99 16.25
CA ASP A 24 9.81 -13.18 17.46
C ASP A 24 8.31 -13.29 17.16
N MET A 25 7.80 -12.60 16.13
CA MET A 25 6.40 -12.73 15.72
C MET A 25 6.14 -14.11 15.10
N LEU A 26 7.07 -14.60 14.29
CA LEU A 26 6.97 -15.95 13.73
C LEU A 26 7.01 -17.01 14.83
N LYS A 27 7.91 -16.87 15.81
CA LYS A 27 7.95 -17.77 16.98
C LYS A 27 6.61 -17.78 17.72
N LYS A 28 6.01 -16.61 17.98
CA LYS A 28 4.68 -16.54 18.62
C LYS A 28 3.59 -17.26 17.82
N ILE A 29 3.63 -17.18 16.49
CA ILE A 29 2.70 -17.91 15.62
C ILE A 29 2.96 -19.43 15.72
N GLU A 30 4.22 -19.84 15.67
CA GLU A 30 4.63 -21.25 15.77
C GLU A 30 4.22 -21.86 17.12
N ASP A 31 4.54 -21.17 18.22
CA ASP A 31 4.21 -21.61 19.58
C ASP A 31 2.69 -21.72 19.79
N HIS A 32 1.92 -20.76 19.28
CA HIS A 32 0.47 -20.76 19.45
C HIS A 32 -0.25 -21.82 18.60
N PHE A 33 0.20 -22.05 17.36
CA PHE A 33 -0.49 -22.95 16.43
C PHE A 33 0.17 -24.33 16.30
N GLY A 34 1.35 -24.54 16.88
CA GLY A 34 2.11 -25.79 16.76
C GLY A 34 2.59 -26.07 15.35
N VAL A 35 2.98 -25.02 14.61
CA VAL A 35 3.44 -25.11 13.21
C VAL A 35 4.89 -24.66 13.09
N ASN A 36 5.55 -25.01 11.98
CA ASN A 36 6.84 -24.45 11.61
C ASN A 36 6.64 -23.48 10.44
N THR A 37 7.18 -22.27 10.57
CA THR A 37 7.12 -21.26 9.51
C THR A 37 8.49 -21.12 8.85
N PRO A 38 8.58 -21.11 7.50
CA PRO A 38 9.86 -21.00 6.82
C PRO A 38 10.52 -19.66 7.13
N ARG A 39 11.84 -19.69 7.29
CA ARG A 39 12.63 -18.48 7.57
C ARG A 39 13.10 -17.76 6.32
N ASN A 40 13.30 -18.49 5.24
CA ASN A 40 13.67 -17.94 3.94
C ASN A 40 12.56 -18.28 2.96
N ILE A 41 11.79 -17.27 2.55
CA ILE A 41 10.73 -17.42 1.54
C ILE A 41 11.00 -16.43 0.42
N GLU A 42 11.03 -16.95 -0.80
CA GLU A 42 10.98 -16.13 -1.99
C GLU A 42 9.52 -15.78 -2.32
N VAL A 43 9.13 -14.54 -2.04
CA VAL A 43 7.74 -14.06 -2.17
C VAL A 43 7.36 -13.71 -3.61
N THR A 44 8.27 -13.81 -4.56
CA THR A 44 7.96 -13.76 -6.00
C THR A 44 7.07 -14.92 -6.43
N HIS A 45 7.31 -16.12 -5.88
CA HIS A 45 6.63 -17.35 -6.28
C HIS A 45 5.55 -17.80 -5.30
N LYS A 46 5.80 -17.66 -3.98
CA LYS A 46 4.86 -18.13 -2.96
C LYS A 46 4.81 -17.17 -1.78
N LYS A 47 3.73 -16.39 -1.72
CA LYS A 47 3.52 -15.41 -0.63
C LYS A 47 2.81 -16.00 0.59
N SER A 48 1.97 -17.02 0.41
CA SER A 48 1.14 -17.57 1.48
C SER A 48 1.52 -19.00 1.84
N ILE A 49 1.61 -19.26 3.14
CA ILE A 49 1.73 -20.60 3.71
C ILE A 49 0.49 -20.93 4.54
N PRO A 50 -0.03 -22.16 4.48
CA PRO A 50 -1.11 -22.59 5.37
C PRO A 50 -0.58 -22.73 6.81
N ILE A 51 -1.35 -22.27 7.80
CA ILE A 51 -1.13 -22.55 9.22
C ILE A 51 -2.06 -23.70 9.63
N LYS A 52 -3.39 -23.50 9.54
CA LYS A 52 -4.38 -24.48 9.99
C LYS A 52 -5.73 -24.26 9.32
N ASN A 53 -6.28 -25.28 8.67
CA ASN A 53 -7.55 -25.22 7.93
C ASN A 53 -7.55 -24.02 6.97
N ARG A 54 -8.44 -23.04 7.19
CA ARG A 54 -8.56 -21.81 6.38
C ARG A 54 -7.75 -20.62 6.94
N LEU A 55 -6.75 -20.87 7.79
CA LEU A 55 -5.82 -19.86 8.32
C LEU A 55 -4.49 -19.91 7.59
N TYR A 56 -4.03 -18.76 7.09
CA TYR A 56 -2.79 -18.63 6.33
C TYR A 56 -1.91 -17.51 6.91
N LEU A 57 -0.60 -17.68 6.75
CA LEU A 57 0.41 -16.64 6.94
C LEU A 57 0.90 -16.16 5.58
N HIS A 58 0.79 -14.87 5.31
CA HIS A 58 1.18 -14.23 4.07
C HIS A 58 2.35 -13.29 4.31
N TYR A 59 3.46 -13.55 3.63
CA TYR A 59 4.66 -12.73 3.65
C TYR A 59 4.59 -11.69 2.54
N ASP A 60 5.06 -10.49 2.83
CA ASP A 60 5.30 -9.46 1.83
C ASP A 60 6.52 -8.63 2.18
N THR A 61 7.01 -7.89 1.20
CA THR A 61 8.12 -6.95 1.42
C THR A 61 7.63 -5.71 2.17
N GLU A 62 8.46 -5.23 3.08
CA GLU A 62 8.27 -3.92 3.71
C GLU A 62 8.23 -2.84 2.62
N PHE A 63 7.33 -1.87 2.75
CA PHE A 63 7.28 -0.72 1.84
C PHE A 63 7.36 0.55 2.66
N ILE A 64 8.00 1.55 2.07
CA ILE A 64 8.11 2.86 2.70
C ILE A 64 6.87 3.66 2.31
N TRP A 65 6.14 4.13 3.31
CA TRP A 65 5.04 5.05 3.10
C TRP A 65 5.59 6.36 2.51
N PRO A 66 4.92 6.95 1.50
CA PRO A 66 5.40 8.20 0.92
C PRO A 66 5.36 9.33 1.95
N ALA A 67 6.37 10.19 1.90
CA ALA A 67 6.42 11.42 2.69
C ALA A 67 7.21 12.48 1.93
N LEU A 68 6.89 13.76 2.15
CA LEU A 68 7.49 14.87 1.39
C LEU A 68 8.99 15.07 1.64
N HIS A 69 9.50 14.63 2.80
CA HIS A 69 10.92 14.69 3.14
C HIS A 69 11.77 13.58 2.49
N LEU A 70 11.12 12.55 1.91
CA LEU A 70 11.82 11.48 1.20
C LEU A 70 12.35 11.99 -0.16
N PRO A 71 13.43 11.37 -0.69
CA PRO A 71 13.94 11.70 -2.01
C PRO A 71 12.91 11.42 -3.10
N VAL A 72 12.95 12.21 -4.18
CA VAL A 72 12.16 11.96 -5.38
C VAL A 72 12.62 10.65 -6.02
N LEU A 73 11.68 9.72 -6.23
CA LEU A 73 11.92 8.46 -6.94
C LEU A 73 11.83 8.69 -8.45
N GLY A 74 10.92 9.54 -8.90
CA GLY A 74 10.79 9.91 -10.31
C GLY A 74 9.60 10.81 -10.60
N THR A 75 9.57 11.37 -11.81
CA THR A 75 8.45 12.22 -12.29
C THR A 75 7.55 11.50 -13.30
N LYS A 76 7.94 10.28 -13.70
CA LYS A 76 7.18 9.40 -14.60
C LYS A 76 6.75 8.16 -13.84
N GLY A 77 5.52 7.70 -14.08
CA GLY A 77 4.96 6.53 -13.41
C GLY A 77 3.45 6.42 -13.60
N PHE A 78 2.92 5.24 -13.32
CA PHE A 78 1.49 4.94 -13.39
C PHE A 78 0.93 4.66 -12.00
N CYS A 79 -0.32 5.04 -11.74
CA CYS A 79 -1.03 4.77 -10.49
C CYS A 79 -2.53 4.67 -10.76
N TYR A 80 -3.23 3.90 -9.92
CA TYR A 80 -4.70 3.76 -9.96
C TYR A 80 -5.45 4.71 -9.02
N GLY A 81 -4.74 5.55 -8.26
CA GLY A 81 -5.37 6.56 -7.40
C GLY A 81 -6.29 7.48 -8.19
N LEU A 82 -7.44 7.84 -7.61
CA LEU A 82 -8.58 8.53 -8.25
C LEU A 82 -9.28 7.78 -9.39
N LYS A 83 -8.71 6.69 -9.91
CA LYS A 83 -9.35 5.84 -10.93
C LYS A 83 -10.13 4.68 -10.33
N SER A 84 -9.53 3.96 -9.38
CA SER A 84 -10.16 2.79 -8.75
C SER A 84 -10.52 3.00 -7.29
N HIS A 85 -9.91 3.99 -6.65
CA HIS A 85 -10.06 4.25 -5.23
C HIS A 85 -9.65 5.69 -4.90
N ILE A 86 -10.10 6.13 -3.72
CA ILE A 86 -9.75 7.39 -3.06
C ILE A 86 -9.57 7.14 -1.56
N GLY A 87 -9.03 8.12 -0.85
CA GLY A 87 -9.06 8.16 0.61
C GLY A 87 -9.97 9.28 1.11
N ILE A 88 -10.64 9.05 2.25
CA ILE A 88 -11.33 10.09 3.01
C ILE A 88 -10.73 10.03 4.42
N LEU A 89 -10.12 11.12 4.87
CA LEU A 89 -9.51 11.24 6.18
C LEU A 89 -10.58 11.47 7.26
N VAL A 90 -10.18 11.34 8.52
CA VAL A 90 -11.10 11.41 9.68
C VAL A 90 -11.84 12.75 9.79
N ASP A 91 -11.28 13.82 9.25
CA ASP A 91 -11.85 15.17 9.19
C ASP A 91 -12.75 15.41 7.95
N GLY A 92 -12.94 14.38 7.10
CA GLY A 92 -13.69 14.48 5.85
C GLY A 92 -12.87 14.92 4.64
N THR A 93 -11.57 15.19 4.79
CA THR A 93 -10.70 15.57 3.67
C THR A 93 -10.56 14.41 2.69
N VAL A 94 -10.86 14.66 1.41
CA VAL A 94 -10.68 13.69 0.32
C VAL A 94 -9.26 13.79 -0.23
N VAL A 95 -8.61 12.64 -0.37
CA VAL A 95 -7.24 12.49 -0.89
C VAL A 95 -7.19 11.45 -2.02
N PRO A 96 -6.18 11.47 -2.91
CA PRO A 96 -6.13 10.59 -4.07
C PRO A 96 -6.05 9.10 -3.76
N CYS A 97 -5.46 8.72 -2.61
CA CYS A 97 -5.35 7.34 -2.16
C CYS A 97 -5.01 7.25 -0.66
N CYS A 98 -5.15 6.06 -0.08
CA CYS A 98 -4.86 5.81 1.34
C CYS A 98 -3.40 6.03 1.74
N LEU A 99 -2.46 6.08 0.79
CA LEU A 99 -1.05 6.34 1.08
C LEU A 99 -0.79 7.82 1.42
N ASP A 100 -1.73 8.72 1.11
CA ASP A 100 -1.69 10.11 1.54
C ASP A 100 -2.33 10.31 2.93
N LYS A 101 -1.87 9.54 3.91
CA LYS A 101 -2.42 9.54 5.28
C LYS A 101 -2.30 10.87 6.02
N GLU A 102 -1.34 11.71 5.63
CA GLU A 102 -1.11 13.04 6.21
C GLU A 102 -1.85 14.15 5.45
N GLY A 103 -2.63 13.82 4.41
CA GLY A 103 -3.40 14.80 3.65
C GLY A 103 -2.58 15.82 2.88
N ASN A 104 -1.44 15.42 2.30
CA ASN A 104 -0.58 16.31 1.52
C ASN A 104 -1.18 16.72 0.17
N ILE A 105 -2.15 15.94 -0.34
CA ILE A 105 -2.87 16.19 -1.58
C ILE A 105 -4.36 16.33 -1.25
N PRO A 106 -4.78 17.41 -0.55
CA PRO A 106 -6.20 17.63 -0.30
C PRO A 106 -6.89 17.98 -1.63
N LEU A 107 -7.96 17.26 -1.94
CA LEU A 107 -8.79 17.47 -3.14
C LEU A 107 -10.08 18.25 -2.81
N GLY A 108 -10.49 18.25 -1.55
CA GLY A 108 -11.70 18.91 -1.03
C GLY A 108 -12.14 18.24 0.27
N ASN A 109 -13.22 18.73 0.88
CA ASN A 109 -13.79 18.14 2.09
C ASN A 109 -15.27 17.80 1.89
N ILE A 110 -15.69 16.59 2.26
CA ILE A 110 -17.06 16.11 2.05
C ILE A 110 -18.12 16.87 2.87
N ASN A 111 -17.70 17.63 3.89
CA ASN A 111 -18.58 18.50 4.66
C ASN A 111 -18.91 19.81 3.92
N GLU A 112 -18.15 20.16 2.88
CA GLU A 112 -18.24 21.42 2.15
C GLU A 112 -18.72 21.23 0.71
N SER A 113 -18.43 20.09 0.10
CA SER A 113 -18.79 19.80 -1.30
C SER A 113 -19.11 18.33 -1.49
N SER A 114 -19.95 18.03 -2.48
CA SER A 114 -20.26 16.65 -2.83
C SER A 114 -19.00 15.93 -3.33
N ILE A 115 -18.97 14.61 -3.16
CA ILE A 115 -17.83 13.82 -3.61
C ILE A 115 -17.65 13.93 -5.13
N ASP A 116 -18.75 13.99 -5.89
CA ASP A 116 -18.72 14.16 -7.34
C ASP A 116 -18.07 15.48 -7.75
N GLU A 117 -18.37 16.59 -7.07
CA GLU A 117 -17.71 17.89 -7.34
C GLU A 117 -16.21 17.83 -7.05
N ILE A 118 -15.82 17.22 -5.92
CA ILE A 118 -14.41 17.08 -5.53
C ILE A 118 -13.62 16.25 -6.55
N LEU A 119 -14.21 15.14 -7.02
CA LEU A 119 -13.57 14.23 -7.97
C LEU A 119 -13.51 14.79 -9.40
N ASN A 120 -14.43 15.71 -9.75
CA ASN A 120 -14.41 16.43 -11.03
C ASN A 120 -13.68 17.78 -10.97
N SER A 121 -13.04 18.13 -9.86
CA SER A 121 -12.21 19.33 -9.77
C SER A 121 -11.00 19.28 -10.71
N ASP A 122 -10.51 20.45 -11.12
CA ASP A 122 -9.36 20.57 -12.02
C ASP A 122 -8.14 19.81 -11.51
N ARG A 123 -7.88 19.85 -10.19
CA ARG A 123 -6.76 19.14 -9.57
C ARG A 123 -6.94 17.61 -9.68
N SER A 124 -8.11 17.09 -9.34
CA SER A 124 -8.42 15.65 -9.47
C SER A 124 -8.27 15.17 -10.91
N LEU A 125 -8.84 15.90 -11.87
CA LEU A 125 -8.76 15.58 -13.29
C LEU A 125 -7.31 15.67 -13.82
N ALA A 126 -6.52 16.64 -13.36
CA ALA A 126 -5.11 16.75 -13.71
C ALA A 126 -4.28 15.56 -13.21
N ILE A 127 -4.57 15.05 -12.00
CA ILE A 127 -3.93 13.85 -11.46
C ILE A 127 -4.29 12.61 -12.28
N ILE A 128 -5.58 12.41 -12.56
CA ILE A 128 -6.08 11.28 -13.36
C ILE A 128 -5.41 11.29 -14.75
N LYS A 129 -5.42 12.43 -15.44
CA LYS A 129 -4.78 12.61 -16.74
C LYS A 129 -3.27 12.38 -16.66
N GLY A 130 -2.63 12.90 -15.60
CA GLY A 130 -1.22 12.66 -15.31
C GLY A 130 -0.90 11.18 -15.28
N PHE A 131 -1.60 10.40 -14.44
CA PHE A 131 -1.38 8.96 -14.33
C PHE A 131 -1.63 8.22 -15.66
N GLN A 132 -2.66 8.59 -16.42
CA GLN A 132 -2.92 8.02 -17.75
C GLN A 132 -1.76 8.28 -18.74
N GLN A 133 -1.13 9.45 -18.64
CA GLN A 133 0.02 9.86 -19.47
C GLN A 133 1.37 9.44 -18.86
N ARG A 134 1.36 8.58 -17.84
CA ARG A 134 2.55 8.15 -17.08
C ARG A 134 3.34 9.33 -16.48
N LYS A 135 2.66 10.40 -16.06
CA LYS A 135 3.23 11.60 -15.43
C LYS A 135 2.74 11.74 -13.99
N LEU A 136 3.68 11.88 -13.06
CA LEU A 136 3.39 12.07 -11.64
C LEU A 136 3.35 13.58 -11.34
N VAL A 137 2.14 14.14 -11.29
CA VAL A 137 1.94 15.60 -11.15
C VAL A 137 2.02 16.09 -9.70
N GLU A 138 1.78 15.21 -8.73
CA GLU A 138 1.82 15.55 -7.29
C GLU A 138 3.15 15.17 -6.64
N ASN A 139 3.68 16.06 -5.80
CA ASN A 139 4.98 15.89 -5.13
C ASN A 139 5.08 14.62 -4.29
N LEU A 140 4.01 14.24 -3.59
CA LEU A 140 3.98 13.01 -2.80
C LEU A 140 4.02 11.77 -3.70
N CYS A 141 3.31 11.79 -4.83
CA CYS A 141 3.30 10.67 -5.78
C CYS A 141 4.67 10.43 -6.42
N GLN A 142 5.46 11.48 -6.64
CA GLN A 142 6.85 11.39 -7.12
C GLN A 142 7.82 10.70 -6.14
N ARG A 143 7.38 10.49 -4.89
CA ARG A 143 8.14 9.89 -3.78
C ARG A 143 7.50 8.58 -3.30
N CYS A 144 6.50 8.07 -4.01
CA CYS A 144 5.72 6.92 -3.59
C CYS A 144 6.24 5.64 -4.24
N GLN A 145 6.77 4.70 -3.44
CA GLN A 145 7.27 3.41 -3.94
C GLN A 145 6.19 2.55 -4.63
N TYR A 146 4.90 2.82 -4.39
CA TYR A 146 3.81 2.10 -5.04
C TYR A 146 3.86 2.20 -6.57
N ILE A 147 4.40 3.29 -7.12
CA ILE A 147 4.54 3.49 -8.58
C ILE A 147 5.46 2.44 -9.23
N GLU A 148 6.40 1.86 -8.47
CA GLU A 148 7.37 0.89 -8.96
C GLU A 148 6.74 -0.48 -9.23
N ARG A 149 5.50 -0.72 -8.75
CA ARG A 149 4.77 -1.97 -8.97
C ARG A 149 4.25 -2.15 -10.40
N PHE A 150 4.30 -1.10 -11.23
CA PHE A 150 3.70 -1.08 -12.58
C PHE A 150 4.74 -0.83 -13.69
N ASN A 151 6.02 -0.98 -13.37
CA ASN A 151 7.13 -0.82 -14.32
C ASN A 151 7.27 -2.03 -15.24
#